data_AF-A0A645FWS2-F1
#
_entry.id   AF-A0A645FWS2-F1
#
_cell.length_a   1.000
_cell.length_b   1.000
_cell.length_c   1.000
_cell.angle_alpha   90.00
_cell.angle_beta   90.00
_cell.angle_gamma   90.00
#
_symmetry.space_group_name_H-M   'P 1'
#
loop_
_entity.id
_entity.type
_entity.pdbx_description
1 polymer ?
#
loop_
_entity_poly.entity_id
_entity_poly.type
_entity_poly.pdbx_seq_one_letter_code
_entity_poly.pdbx_strand_id
1 'polypeptide(L)'
;MAEWTLQSPSTQPAKIELIRLLKEKYKDIAVLNDKWNANYLSWDALLQSKEKPSVDSKEDCMHFTDIIVESYFKYIREEFKRIAPNKLYMGCRFAGKTTERVLKHAAKYCDVLSYNIYTYSLENFKLPEGIDKPIMIGEFHFGALDRGLFHTGLVATENQEARANAYATYVESALRHPNFIGTHWHQYSDQATTGRFDGENFQVGFTDICDRPYLETIRKIREVGYNMYTIRNGQ
;
A
#
# COMPACT_ATOMS: atom_id res chain seq x y z
N MET A 1 -3.91 9.86 11.35
CA MET A 1 -5.33 9.61 11.04
C MET A 1 -6.24 10.15 12.13
N ALA A 2 -6.09 9.72 13.39
CA ALA A 2 -6.99 10.14 14.47
C ALA A 2 -7.05 11.66 14.72
N GLU A 3 -5.95 12.42 14.55
CA GLU A 3 -5.99 13.89 14.65
C GLU A 3 -6.97 14.52 13.65
N TRP A 4 -7.01 14.01 12.41
CA TRP A 4 -7.99 14.46 11.41
C TRP A 4 -9.40 13.94 11.72
N THR A 5 -9.50 12.76 12.35
CA THR A 5 -10.78 12.26 12.87
C THR A 5 -11.36 13.22 13.92
N LEU A 6 -10.54 13.75 14.83
CA LEU A 6 -10.98 14.77 15.79
C LEU A 6 -11.40 16.08 15.14
N GLN A 7 -10.81 16.43 14.00
CA GLN A 7 -11.18 17.62 13.22
C GLN A 7 -12.42 17.40 12.32
N SER A 8 -12.91 16.17 12.21
CA SER A 8 -14.07 15.84 11.37
C SER A 8 -15.39 16.30 12.00
N PRO A 9 -16.50 16.38 11.24
CA PRO A 9 -17.82 16.66 11.80
C PRO A 9 -18.21 15.70 12.93
N SER A 10 -19.03 16.18 13.88
CA SER A 10 -19.55 15.40 15.01
C SER A 10 -20.39 14.18 14.58
N THR A 11 -20.87 14.17 13.34
CA THR A 11 -21.60 13.04 12.74
C THR A 11 -20.68 11.94 12.19
N GLN A 12 -19.36 12.14 12.15
CA GLN A 12 -18.42 11.15 11.63
C GLN A 12 -18.38 9.93 12.57
N PRO A 13 -18.68 8.70 12.09
CA PRO A 13 -18.73 7.51 12.96
C PRO A 13 -17.42 7.25 13.71
N ALA A 14 -16.28 7.41 13.03
CA ALA A 14 -14.97 7.24 13.67
C ALA A 14 -14.71 8.27 14.78
N LYS A 15 -15.24 9.49 14.66
CA LYS A 15 -15.11 10.51 15.70
C LYS A 15 -15.98 10.17 16.91
N ILE A 16 -17.23 9.75 16.66
CA ILE A 16 -18.14 9.30 17.72
C ILE A 16 -17.48 8.17 18.53
N GLU A 17 -16.89 7.18 17.85
CA GLU A 17 -16.20 6.07 18.51
C GLU A 17 -14.94 6.51 19.27
N LEU A 18 -14.14 7.41 18.69
CA LEU A 18 -13.00 8.00 19.40
C LEU A 18 -13.43 8.70 20.69
N ILE A 19 -14.47 9.54 20.64
CA ILE A 19 -14.99 10.20 21.84
C ILE A 19 -15.53 9.18 22.85
N ARG A 20 -16.19 8.11 22.40
CA ARG A 20 -16.65 7.03 23.27
C ARG A 20 -15.48 6.37 24.02
N LEU A 21 -14.39 6.05 23.32
CA LEU A 21 -13.19 5.45 23.91
C LEU A 21 -12.48 6.41 24.87
N LEU A 22 -12.42 7.71 24.55
CA LEU A 22 -11.86 8.72 25.45
C LEU A 22 -12.70 8.89 26.72
N LYS A 23 -14.04 8.92 26.59
CA LYS A 23 -14.97 8.88 27.73
C LYS A 23 -14.72 7.66 28.59
N GLU A 24 -14.53 6.50 27.97
CA GLU A 24 -14.26 5.26 28.69
C GLU A 24 -12.91 5.28 29.41
N LYS A 25 -11.86 5.85 28.79
CA LYS A 25 -10.52 5.94 29.37
C LYS A 25 -10.43 6.94 30.51
N TYR A 26 -10.88 8.17 30.30
CA TYR A 26 -10.68 9.28 31.24
C TYR A 26 -11.83 9.48 32.22
N LYS A 27 -13.03 8.99 31.89
CA LYS A 27 -14.29 9.13 32.65
C LYS A 27 -14.79 10.58 32.78
N ASP A 28 -13.92 11.52 33.13
CA ASP A 28 -14.19 12.94 33.30
C ASP A 28 -13.42 13.77 32.26
N ILE A 29 -14.08 14.79 31.70
CA ILE A 29 -13.47 15.72 30.74
C ILE A 29 -12.35 16.54 31.37
N ALA A 30 -12.41 16.82 32.67
CA ALA A 30 -11.36 17.56 33.38
C ALA A 30 -10.03 16.79 33.40
N VAL A 31 -10.08 15.46 33.54
CA VAL A 31 -8.89 14.59 33.50
C VAL A 31 -8.29 14.55 32.09
N LEU A 32 -9.13 14.51 31.05
CA LEU A 32 -8.64 14.63 29.67
C LEU A 32 -8.00 16.00 29.43
N ASN A 33 -8.64 17.08 29.89
CA ASN A 33 -8.13 18.45 29.75
C ASN A 33 -6.76 18.60 30.40
N ASP A 34 -6.56 18.05 31.61
CA ASP A 34 -5.26 18.03 32.28
C ASP A 34 -4.22 17.26 31.46
N LYS A 35 -4.55 16.04 31.02
CA LYS A 35 -3.63 15.19 30.22
C LYS A 35 -3.28 15.79 28.86
N TRP A 36 -4.24 16.46 28.22
CA TRP A 36 -4.07 17.04 26.88
C TRP A 36 -3.66 18.51 26.93
N ASN A 37 -3.51 19.13 28.10
CA ASN A 37 -3.33 20.57 28.24
C ASN A 37 -4.37 21.36 27.39
N ALA A 38 -5.64 21.03 27.58
CA ALA A 38 -6.78 21.52 26.81
C ALA A 38 -7.87 22.06 27.74
N ASN A 39 -8.88 22.73 27.17
CA ASN A 39 -9.96 23.39 27.94
C ASN A 39 -11.35 23.11 27.34
N TYR A 40 -11.65 21.85 27.03
CA TYR A 40 -12.98 21.47 26.54
C TYR A 40 -14.02 21.55 27.67
N LEU A 41 -15.12 22.29 27.44
CA LEU A 41 -16.17 22.49 28.45
C LEU A 41 -16.96 21.22 28.78
N SER A 42 -17.04 20.30 27.82
CA SER A 42 -17.74 19.01 27.96
C SER A 42 -17.26 18.04 26.89
N TRP A 43 -17.63 16.77 27.03
CA TRP A 43 -17.42 15.79 25.98
C TRP A 43 -18.12 16.14 24.66
N ASP A 44 -19.28 16.78 24.73
CA ASP A 44 -20.01 17.22 23.53
C ASP A 44 -19.30 18.39 22.87
N ALA A 45 -18.68 19.29 23.64
CA ALA A 45 -17.83 20.34 23.09
C ALA A 45 -16.62 19.76 22.35
N LEU A 46 -15.98 18.72 22.90
CA LEU A 46 -14.91 17.99 22.20
C LEU A 46 -15.43 17.28 20.93
N LEU A 47 -16.61 16.66 20.98
CA LEU A 47 -17.23 16.02 19.81
C LEU A 47 -17.58 17.04 18.70
N GLN A 48 -18.01 18.25 19.04
CA GLN A 48 -18.32 19.30 18.07
C GLN A 48 -17.08 20.02 17.55
N SER A 49 -16.00 20.09 18.33
CA SER A 49 -14.76 20.78 17.96
C SER A 49 -14.19 20.24 16.65
N LYS A 50 -13.86 21.11 15.70
CA LYS A 50 -13.13 20.75 14.48
C LYS A 50 -11.69 21.28 14.49
N GLU A 51 -11.27 21.83 15.63
CA GLU A 51 -9.93 22.37 15.81
C GLU A 51 -8.89 21.26 15.90
N LYS A 52 -7.67 21.58 15.50
CA LYS A 52 -6.53 20.67 15.70
C LYS A 52 -6.38 20.39 17.20
N PRO A 53 -6.34 19.12 17.63
CA PRO A 53 -6.18 18.79 19.05
C PRO A 53 -4.77 19.17 19.53
N SER A 54 -4.62 19.28 20.85
CA SER A 54 -3.30 19.53 21.47
C SER A 54 -2.26 18.49 21.06
N VAL A 55 -0.99 18.89 21.03
CA VAL A 55 0.14 17.99 20.80
C VAL A 55 0.19 16.85 21.83
N ASP A 56 -0.30 17.09 23.04
CA ASP A 56 -0.32 16.11 24.13
C ASP A 56 -1.38 15.01 23.92
N SER A 57 -2.29 15.19 22.96
CA SER A 57 -3.24 14.14 22.53
C SER A 57 -2.60 13.02 21.69
N LYS A 58 -1.31 13.16 21.33
CA LYS A 58 -0.62 12.29 20.38
C LYS A 58 -0.72 10.81 20.74
N GLU A 59 -0.56 10.45 22.01
CA GLU A 59 -0.62 9.06 22.46
C GLU A 59 -2.01 8.43 22.22
N ASP A 60 -3.08 9.15 22.56
CA ASP A 60 -4.45 8.70 22.33
C ASP A 60 -4.81 8.67 20.85
N CYS A 61 -4.37 9.67 20.09
CA CYS A 61 -4.52 9.69 18.64
C CYS A 61 -3.79 8.51 17.99
N MET A 62 -2.61 8.18 18.50
CA MET A 62 -1.84 7.02 18.09
C MET A 62 -2.59 5.73 18.40
N HIS A 63 -3.07 5.55 19.63
CA HIS A 63 -3.85 4.38 20.04
C HIS A 63 -5.12 4.20 19.19
N PHE A 64 -5.87 5.28 18.95
CA PHE A 64 -7.06 5.18 18.10
C PHE A 64 -6.73 4.90 16.64
N THR A 65 -5.58 5.39 16.16
CA THR A 65 -5.08 5.02 14.83
C THR A 65 -4.85 3.51 14.74
N ASP A 66 -4.34 2.85 15.79
CA ASP A 66 -4.24 1.37 15.81
C ASP A 66 -5.61 0.71 15.73
N ILE A 67 -6.59 1.20 16.48
CA ILE A 67 -7.95 0.68 16.45
C ILE A 67 -8.55 0.77 15.04
N ILE A 68 -8.37 1.90 14.35
CA ILE A 68 -8.83 2.07 12.96
C ILE A 68 -8.16 1.04 12.05
N VAL A 69 -6.83 0.93 12.11
CA VAL A 69 -6.07 0.05 11.22
C VAL A 69 -6.39 -1.42 11.50
N GLU A 70 -6.43 -1.83 12.76
CA GLU A 70 -6.84 -3.17 13.19
C GLU A 70 -8.24 -3.49 12.69
N SER A 71 -9.21 -2.58 12.90
CA SER A 71 -10.60 -2.77 12.49
C SER A 71 -10.72 -2.94 10.97
N TYR A 72 -9.99 -2.15 10.19
CA TYR A 72 -9.96 -2.28 8.73
C TYR A 72 -9.58 -3.69 8.29
N PHE A 73 -8.43 -4.20 8.76
CA PHE A 73 -7.95 -5.52 8.36
C PHE A 73 -8.80 -6.66 8.95
N LYS A 74 -9.25 -6.52 10.20
CA LYS A 74 -10.09 -7.50 10.88
C LYS A 74 -11.42 -7.70 10.15
N TYR A 75 -12.19 -6.63 9.95
CA TYR A 75 -13.52 -6.75 9.38
C TYR A 75 -13.49 -7.18 7.91
N ILE A 76 -12.48 -6.74 7.14
CA ILE A 76 -12.30 -7.26 5.78
C ILE A 76 -11.98 -8.75 5.80
N ARG A 77 -11.08 -9.21 6.69
CA ARG A 77 -10.79 -10.65 6.80
C ARG A 77 -12.03 -11.45 7.19
N GLU A 78 -12.77 -11.01 8.19
CA GLU A 78 -13.97 -11.70 8.67
C GLU A 78 -15.00 -11.86 7.56
N GLU A 79 -15.32 -10.77 6.85
CA GLU A 79 -16.29 -10.80 5.75
C GLU A 79 -15.78 -11.60 4.54
N PHE A 80 -14.50 -11.44 4.17
CA PHE A 80 -13.88 -12.19 3.09
C PHE A 80 -13.90 -13.69 3.37
N LYS A 81 -13.55 -14.12 4.60
CA LYS A 81 -13.52 -15.54 4.98
C LYS A 81 -14.90 -16.12 5.18
N ARG A 82 -15.91 -15.30 5.52
CA ARG A 82 -17.31 -15.72 5.56
C ARG A 82 -17.81 -16.16 4.17
N ILE A 83 -17.43 -15.44 3.11
CA ILE A 83 -17.88 -15.70 1.74
C ILE A 83 -16.95 -16.69 1.02
N ALA A 84 -15.64 -16.54 1.20
CA ALA A 84 -14.60 -17.29 0.48
C ALA A 84 -13.56 -17.89 1.45
N PRO A 85 -13.96 -18.83 2.32
CA PRO A 85 -13.10 -19.34 3.41
C PRO A 85 -11.78 -19.94 2.91
N ASN A 86 -11.81 -20.55 1.72
CA ASN A 86 -10.67 -21.26 1.12
C ASN A 86 -9.82 -20.39 0.18
N LYS A 87 -10.00 -19.06 0.16
CA LYS A 87 -9.22 -18.12 -0.65
C LYS A 87 -8.26 -17.32 0.23
N LEU A 88 -7.14 -16.87 -0.34
CA LEU A 88 -6.16 -16.03 0.37
C LEU A 88 -6.64 -14.57 0.41
N TYR A 89 -6.63 -13.97 1.60
CA TYR A 89 -6.80 -12.53 1.73
C TYR A 89 -5.44 -11.83 1.53
N MET A 90 -5.29 -11.14 0.40
CA MET A 90 -4.03 -10.57 -0.07
C MET A 90 -3.82 -9.09 0.33
N GLY A 91 -4.46 -8.62 1.39
CA GLY A 91 -4.24 -7.28 1.94
C GLY A 91 -4.77 -6.15 1.06
N CYS A 92 -4.04 -5.02 1.01
CA CYS A 92 -4.56 -3.74 0.50
C CYS A 92 -3.59 -2.97 -0.42
N ARG A 93 -2.56 -3.62 -0.99
CA ARG A 93 -1.64 -3.03 -1.98
C ARG A 93 -0.94 -1.76 -1.48
N PHE A 94 -0.10 -1.92 -0.46
CA PHE A 94 0.68 -0.83 0.12
C PHE A 94 1.53 -0.10 -0.94
N ALA A 95 1.33 1.21 -1.10
CA ALA A 95 2.13 2.02 -2.02
C ALA A 95 3.51 2.33 -1.42
N GLY A 96 4.57 1.73 -1.98
CA GLY A 96 5.95 1.95 -1.54
C GLY A 96 6.18 1.57 -0.06
N LYS A 97 6.74 2.51 0.71
CA LYS A 97 7.06 2.30 2.12
C LYS A 97 5.81 2.44 2.99
N THR A 98 5.57 1.45 3.86
CA THR A 98 4.51 1.48 4.87
C THR A 98 5.12 1.48 6.26
N THR A 99 4.45 2.13 7.22
CA THR A 99 4.91 2.18 8.60
C THR A 99 4.83 0.79 9.24
N GLU A 100 5.82 0.46 10.06
CA GLU A 100 5.84 -0.80 10.82
C GLU A 100 4.54 -1.02 11.62
N ARG A 101 4.00 0.06 12.19
CA ARG A 101 2.74 0.05 12.92
C ARG A 101 1.59 -0.55 12.11
N VAL A 102 1.40 -0.07 10.87
CA VAL A 102 0.34 -0.57 10.00
C VAL A 102 0.61 -2.02 9.61
N LEU A 103 1.86 -2.37 9.33
CA LEU A 103 2.24 -3.73 8.96
C LEU A 103 2.01 -4.75 10.08
N LYS A 104 2.23 -4.38 11.34
CA LYS A 104 1.93 -5.24 12.49
C LYS A 104 0.44 -5.63 12.54
N HIS A 105 -0.46 -4.69 12.30
CA HIS A 105 -1.89 -5.00 12.23
C HIS A 105 -2.23 -5.80 10.96
N ALA A 106 -1.72 -5.40 9.80
CA ALA A 106 -1.96 -6.11 8.55
C ALA A 106 -1.51 -7.58 8.62
N ALA A 107 -0.35 -7.86 9.19
CA ALA A 107 0.21 -9.21 9.30
C ALA A 107 -0.64 -10.15 10.17
N LYS A 108 -1.39 -9.63 11.17
CA LYS A 108 -2.31 -10.45 11.96
C LYS A 108 -3.44 -11.05 11.12
N TYR A 109 -3.90 -10.31 10.10
CA TYR A 109 -5.14 -10.62 9.39
C TYR A 109 -4.94 -10.98 7.92
N CYS A 110 -3.88 -10.54 7.26
CA CYS A 110 -3.61 -10.90 5.87
C CYS A 110 -2.93 -12.26 5.79
N ASP A 111 -3.37 -13.08 4.83
CA ASP A 111 -2.66 -14.32 4.49
C ASP A 111 -1.39 -13.97 3.68
N VAL A 112 -1.48 -12.97 2.80
CA VAL A 112 -0.39 -12.41 1.99
C VAL A 112 -0.38 -10.89 2.14
N LEU A 113 0.79 -10.29 2.36
CA LEU A 113 0.94 -8.83 2.27
C LEU A 113 1.15 -8.42 0.81
N SER A 114 0.48 -7.37 0.34
CA SER A 114 0.68 -6.87 -1.02
C SER A 114 1.24 -5.47 -1.05
N TYR A 115 2.17 -5.21 -1.96
CA TYR A 115 2.82 -3.91 -2.15
C TYR A 115 2.86 -3.52 -3.63
N ASN A 116 2.72 -2.23 -3.90
CA ASN A 116 3.03 -1.64 -5.19
C ASN A 116 4.37 -0.90 -5.04
N ILE A 117 5.43 -1.41 -5.66
CA ILE A 117 6.80 -0.90 -5.48
C ILE A 117 7.43 -0.62 -6.84
N TYR A 118 7.50 0.66 -7.18
CA TYR A 118 8.14 1.17 -8.39
C TYR A 118 9.61 1.48 -8.09
N THR A 119 10.49 0.52 -8.38
CA THR A 119 11.95 0.58 -8.21
C THR A 119 12.62 -0.35 -9.23
N TYR A 120 13.94 -0.32 -9.35
CA TYR A 120 14.70 -1.22 -10.22
C TYR A 120 14.94 -2.61 -9.64
N SER A 121 15.05 -2.71 -8.31
CA SER A 121 15.36 -3.96 -7.60
C SER A 121 14.73 -3.97 -6.21
N LEU A 122 14.37 -5.18 -5.76
CA LEU A 122 13.82 -5.48 -4.44
C LEU A 122 14.86 -6.07 -3.47
N GLU A 123 16.13 -6.13 -3.84
CA GLU A 123 17.20 -6.72 -3.03
C GLU A 123 17.31 -6.09 -1.62
N ASN A 124 17.03 -4.79 -1.52
CA ASN A 124 17.08 -4.05 -0.25
C ASN A 124 15.75 -4.03 0.51
N PHE A 125 14.71 -4.70 0.01
CA PHE A 125 13.43 -4.77 0.70
C PHE A 125 13.59 -5.59 2.00
N LYS A 126 12.95 -5.11 3.07
CA LYS A 126 12.90 -5.83 4.35
C LYS A 126 11.55 -5.60 5.02
N LEU A 127 10.99 -6.67 5.59
CA LEU A 127 9.89 -6.54 6.53
C LEU A 127 10.42 -6.06 7.90
N PRO A 128 9.58 -5.38 8.70
CA PRO A 128 9.92 -5.08 10.09
C PRO A 128 10.20 -6.37 10.89
N GLU A 129 11.01 -6.23 11.93
CA GLU A 129 11.33 -7.34 12.83
C GLU A 129 10.05 -7.98 13.40
N GLY A 130 10.05 -9.32 13.47
CA GLY A 130 8.92 -10.10 13.97
C GLY A 130 7.78 -10.31 12.97
N ILE A 131 7.88 -9.78 11.73
CA ILE A 131 6.93 -10.08 10.65
C ILE A 131 7.60 -10.97 9.62
N ASP A 132 7.13 -12.23 9.55
CA ASP A 132 7.50 -13.16 8.49
C ASP A 132 6.22 -13.59 7.73
N LYS A 133 5.98 -12.95 6.58
CA LYS A 133 4.78 -13.17 5.76
C LYS A 133 5.15 -13.31 4.28
N PRO A 134 4.39 -14.11 3.51
CA PRO A 134 4.50 -14.08 2.06
C PRO A 134 4.05 -12.72 1.52
N ILE A 135 4.75 -12.26 0.47
CA ILE A 135 4.53 -10.94 -0.13
C ILE A 135 4.25 -11.07 -1.62
N MET A 136 3.25 -10.35 -2.08
CA MET A 136 2.94 -10.18 -3.50
C MET A 136 3.26 -8.75 -3.95
N ILE A 137 4.05 -8.58 -5.00
CA ILE A 137 4.10 -7.29 -5.69
C ILE A 137 2.84 -7.16 -6.55
N GLY A 138 2.00 -6.19 -6.19
CA GLY A 138 0.77 -5.87 -6.87
C GLY A 138 0.95 -5.01 -8.12
N GLU A 139 1.98 -4.16 -8.15
CA GLU A 139 2.36 -3.32 -9.30
C GLU A 139 3.86 -3.02 -9.29
N PHE A 140 4.42 -3.02 -10.49
CA PHE A 140 5.67 -2.38 -10.88
C PHE A 140 5.65 -2.16 -12.41
N HIS A 141 6.47 -1.24 -12.91
CA HIS A 141 6.72 -1.08 -14.35
C HIS A 141 8.02 -0.34 -14.63
N PHE A 142 8.37 -0.34 -15.91
CA PHE A 142 9.41 0.48 -16.52
C PHE A 142 8.88 1.00 -17.85
N GLY A 143 9.26 2.22 -18.22
CA GLY A 143 8.92 2.79 -19.53
C GLY A 143 10.07 3.52 -20.18
N ALA A 144 10.00 3.66 -21.50
CA ALA A 144 10.99 4.39 -22.31
C ALA A 144 10.28 5.18 -23.42
N LEU A 145 10.93 6.23 -23.93
CA LEU A 145 10.30 7.17 -24.89
C LEU A 145 10.76 6.98 -26.34
N ASP A 146 11.56 5.97 -26.63
CA ASP A 146 12.10 5.63 -27.95
C ASP A 146 11.05 5.10 -28.95
N ARG A 147 9.76 5.14 -28.56
CA ARG A 147 8.59 4.68 -29.32
C ARG A 147 7.41 5.67 -29.32
N GLY A 148 7.63 6.94 -28.93
CA GLY A 148 6.74 8.04 -29.29
C GLY A 148 5.70 8.49 -28.25
N LEU A 149 5.61 7.84 -27.08
CA LEU A 149 4.87 8.41 -25.94
C LEU A 149 5.68 9.53 -25.27
N PHE A 150 5.02 10.31 -24.42
CA PHE A 150 5.60 11.51 -23.79
C PHE A 150 5.98 11.32 -22.32
N HIS A 151 5.64 10.18 -21.72
CA HIS A 151 5.90 9.92 -20.32
C HIS A 151 6.29 8.45 -20.09
N THR A 152 7.40 8.22 -19.39
CA THR A 152 7.94 6.87 -19.12
C THR A 152 7.19 6.11 -18.02
N GLY A 153 6.23 6.77 -17.38
CA GLY A 153 5.67 6.32 -16.11
C GLY A 153 6.61 6.60 -14.94
N LEU A 154 6.56 5.73 -13.94
CA LEU A 154 7.17 5.98 -12.62
C LEU A 154 8.65 5.57 -12.53
N VAL A 155 9.11 4.68 -13.41
CA VAL A 155 10.53 4.29 -13.49
C VAL A 155 10.98 4.37 -14.93
N ALA A 156 11.80 5.35 -15.23
CA ALA A 156 12.25 5.68 -16.58
C ALA A 156 13.44 4.82 -17.00
N THR A 157 13.42 4.28 -18.21
CA THR A 157 14.53 3.57 -18.86
C THR A 157 14.87 4.24 -20.17
N GLU A 158 16.09 4.01 -20.67
CA GLU A 158 16.60 4.71 -21.86
C GLU A 158 15.86 4.32 -23.16
N ASN A 159 15.59 3.03 -23.33
CA ASN A 159 15.00 2.44 -24.55
C ASN A 159 14.32 1.10 -24.21
N GLN A 160 13.66 0.48 -25.19
CA GLN A 160 12.93 -0.79 -24.96
C GLN A 160 13.83 -1.96 -24.52
N GLU A 161 15.11 -1.98 -24.90
CA GLU A 161 16.06 -2.99 -24.41
C GLU A 161 16.43 -2.77 -22.94
N ALA A 162 16.69 -1.51 -22.54
CA ALA A 162 16.91 -1.16 -21.14
C ALA A 162 15.67 -1.46 -20.28
N ARG A 163 14.47 -1.21 -20.82
CA ARG A 163 13.19 -1.57 -20.21
C ARG A 163 13.06 -3.07 -19.96
N ALA A 164 13.44 -3.89 -20.93
CA ALA A 164 13.46 -5.35 -20.80
C ALA A 164 14.46 -5.80 -19.73
N ASN A 165 15.68 -5.27 -19.72
CA ASN A 165 16.69 -5.61 -18.72
C ASN A 165 16.29 -5.19 -17.30
N ALA A 166 15.61 -4.05 -17.15
CA ALA A 166 15.06 -3.61 -15.88
C ALA A 166 13.97 -4.58 -15.37
N TYR A 167 13.11 -5.10 -16.25
CA TYR A 167 12.14 -6.15 -15.89
C TYR A 167 12.85 -7.37 -15.28
N ALA A 168 13.90 -7.90 -15.93
CA ALA A 168 14.62 -9.06 -15.40
C ALA A 168 15.26 -8.77 -14.05
N THR A 169 15.95 -7.63 -13.94
CA THR A 169 16.58 -7.20 -12.68
C THR A 169 15.57 -7.19 -11.53
N TYR A 170 14.38 -6.62 -11.76
CA TYR A 170 13.33 -6.56 -10.77
C TYR A 170 12.79 -7.93 -10.40
N VAL A 171 12.34 -8.71 -11.38
CA VAL A 171 11.65 -9.99 -11.12
C VAL A 171 12.61 -11.01 -10.53
N GLU A 172 13.85 -11.07 -11.00
CA GLU A 172 14.84 -11.96 -10.41
C GLU A 172 15.20 -11.57 -8.97
N SER A 173 15.28 -10.27 -8.66
CA SER A 173 15.47 -9.82 -7.27
C SER A 173 14.32 -10.27 -6.36
N ALA A 174 13.08 -10.27 -6.88
CA ALA A 174 11.93 -10.82 -6.17
C ALA A 174 12.06 -12.34 -5.96
N LEU A 175 12.45 -13.08 -7.01
CA LEU A 175 12.60 -14.53 -6.95
C LEU A 175 13.65 -14.96 -5.93
N ARG A 176 14.77 -14.23 -5.84
CA ARG A 176 15.85 -14.49 -4.88
C ARG A 176 15.50 -14.12 -3.44
N HIS A 177 14.49 -13.29 -3.22
CA HIS A 177 14.13 -12.81 -1.89
C HIS A 177 13.14 -13.77 -1.19
N PRO A 178 13.38 -14.17 0.08
CA PRO A 178 12.66 -15.25 0.73
C PRO A 178 11.14 -14.99 0.86
N ASN A 179 10.73 -13.75 1.12
CA ASN A 179 9.31 -13.45 1.35
C ASN A 179 8.48 -13.24 0.07
N PHE A 180 9.06 -12.88 -1.07
CA PHE A 180 8.25 -12.60 -2.26
C PHE A 180 7.79 -13.91 -2.91
N ILE A 181 6.49 -13.99 -3.21
CA ILE A 181 5.84 -15.16 -3.83
C ILE A 181 5.29 -14.86 -5.23
N GLY A 182 5.45 -13.62 -5.72
CA GLY A 182 5.03 -13.24 -7.06
C GLY A 182 5.08 -11.75 -7.32
N THR A 183 4.98 -11.38 -8.59
CA THR A 183 4.98 -9.99 -9.06
C THR A 183 3.97 -9.80 -10.18
N HIS A 184 3.20 -8.72 -10.12
CA HIS A 184 2.31 -8.30 -11.21
C HIS A 184 2.79 -6.97 -11.81
N TRP A 185 3.01 -7.00 -13.12
CA TRP A 185 3.31 -5.83 -13.92
C TRP A 185 2.07 -4.95 -14.07
N HIS A 186 2.23 -3.65 -13.91
CA HIS A 186 1.20 -2.67 -14.21
C HIS A 186 1.62 -1.88 -15.46
N GLN A 187 1.07 -2.12 -16.64
CA GLN A 187 -0.18 -2.81 -16.96
C GLN A 187 -0.09 -3.46 -18.34
N TYR A 188 -1.19 -4.04 -18.82
CA TYR A 188 -1.16 -4.82 -20.06
C TYR A 188 -0.84 -3.98 -21.31
N SER A 189 -1.45 -2.81 -21.48
CA SER A 189 -1.24 -1.94 -22.63
C SER A 189 -0.82 -0.53 -22.21
N ASP A 190 -0.15 0.17 -23.11
CA ASP A 190 0.20 1.58 -22.92
C ASP A 190 -1.05 2.41 -22.65
N GLN A 191 -0.87 3.47 -21.88
CA GLN A 191 -1.95 4.42 -21.66
C GLN A 191 -2.11 5.31 -22.89
N ALA A 192 -3.30 5.86 -23.07
CA ALA A 192 -3.56 6.80 -24.16
C ALA A 192 -2.60 7.99 -24.09
N THR A 193 -2.06 8.41 -25.23
CA THR A 193 -1.14 9.56 -25.32
C THR A 193 -1.75 10.84 -24.74
N THR A 194 -3.07 10.99 -24.84
CA THR A 194 -3.86 12.13 -24.31
C THR A 194 -4.22 11.98 -22.83
N GLY A 195 -3.80 10.90 -22.18
CA GLY A 195 -4.11 10.62 -20.77
C GLY A 195 -5.35 9.74 -20.58
N ARG A 196 -5.33 8.96 -19.49
CA ARG A 196 -6.52 8.30 -18.91
C ARG A 196 -7.33 9.30 -18.07
N PHE A 197 -8.35 8.82 -17.35
CA PHE A 197 -9.30 9.68 -16.61
C PHE A 197 -8.68 10.66 -15.58
N ASP A 198 -7.46 10.42 -15.11
CA ASP A 198 -6.71 11.30 -14.19
C ASP A 198 -5.45 11.91 -14.83
N GLY A 199 -5.30 11.77 -16.14
CA GLY A 199 -4.23 12.37 -16.93
C GLY A 199 -2.98 11.52 -17.12
N GLU A 200 -2.85 10.34 -16.51
CA GLU A 200 -1.66 9.50 -16.79
C GLU A 200 -1.63 9.05 -18.26
N ASN A 201 -0.47 9.21 -18.91
CA ASN A 201 -0.22 8.94 -20.32
C ASN A 201 1.10 8.15 -20.55
N PHE A 202 1.30 7.11 -19.75
CA PHE A 202 2.57 6.38 -19.63
C PHE A 202 2.80 5.31 -20.69
N GLN A 203 4.08 5.15 -21.08
CA GLN A 203 4.61 4.02 -21.86
C GLN A 203 4.98 2.86 -20.94
N VAL A 204 4.00 2.08 -20.50
CA VAL A 204 4.16 1.03 -19.47
C VAL A 204 3.46 -0.29 -19.83
N GLY A 205 2.96 -0.44 -21.06
CA GLY A 205 2.26 -1.62 -21.56
C GLY A 205 3.17 -2.72 -22.07
N PHE A 206 2.75 -3.97 -21.97
CA PHE A 206 3.30 -5.05 -22.80
C PHE A 206 2.91 -4.90 -24.28
N THR A 207 1.81 -4.19 -24.57
CA THR A 207 1.45 -3.75 -25.91
C THR A 207 1.37 -2.23 -25.99
N ASP A 208 1.59 -1.67 -27.19
CA ASP A 208 1.30 -0.27 -27.49
C ASP A 208 -0.23 -0.04 -27.65
N ILE A 209 -0.62 1.21 -27.93
CA ILE A 209 -2.04 1.58 -28.13
C ILE A 209 -2.69 0.95 -29.36
N CYS A 210 -1.89 0.38 -30.27
CA CYS A 210 -2.32 -0.35 -31.47
C CYS A 210 -2.29 -1.87 -31.26
N ASP A 211 -2.20 -2.34 -30.01
CA ASP A 211 -2.07 -3.74 -29.62
C ASP A 211 -0.83 -4.44 -30.18
N ARG A 212 0.25 -3.69 -30.43
CA ARG A 212 1.53 -4.25 -30.90
C ARG A 212 2.42 -4.58 -29.70
N PRO A 213 2.90 -5.84 -29.57
CA PRO A 213 3.75 -6.21 -28.45
C PRO A 213 5.13 -5.53 -28.46
N TYR A 214 5.61 -5.16 -27.28
CA TYR A 214 7.01 -4.80 -27.04
C TYR A 214 7.87 -6.07 -26.93
N LEU A 215 8.43 -6.52 -28.06
CA LEU A 215 9.08 -7.82 -28.17
C LEU A 215 10.28 -7.98 -27.24
N GLU A 216 11.03 -6.91 -27.00
CA GLU A 216 12.17 -6.85 -26.08
C GLU A 216 11.74 -7.29 -24.68
N THR A 217 10.71 -6.63 -24.13
CA THR A 217 10.13 -6.94 -22.82
C THR A 217 9.52 -8.35 -22.80
N ILE A 218 8.74 -8.74 -23.81
CA ILE A 218 8.12 -10.08 -23.89
C ILE A 218 9.17 -11.21 -23.90
N ARG A 219 10.28 -11.03 -24.63
CA ARG A 219 11.37 -12.00 -24.64
C ARG A 219 11.95 -12.17 -23.24
N LYS A 220 12.21 -11.07 -22.53
CA LYS A 220 12.77 -11.13 -21.18
C LYS A 220 11.80 -11.71 -20.14
N ILE A 221 10.50 -11.44 -20.28
CA ILE A 221 9.46 -12.11 -19.47
C ILE A 221 9.54 -13.63 -19.61
N ARG A 222 9.63 -14.13 -20.85
CA ARG A 222 9.74 -15.57 -21.11
C ARG A 222 11.04 -16.15 -20.57
N GLU A 223 12.17 -15.46 -20.78
CA GLU A 223 13.48 -15.88 -20.29
C GLU A 223 13.48 -16.07 -18.77
N VAL A 224 12.99 -15.08 -18.01
CA VAL A 224 12.90 -15.16 -16.55
C VAL A 224 11.83 -16.17 -16.13
N GLY A 225 10.67 -16.16 -16.78
CA GLY A 225 9.54 -17.03 -16.46
C GLY A 225 9.84 -18.52 -16.63
N TYR A 226 10.55 -18.91 -17.69
CA TYR A 226 10.95 -20.31 -17.89
C TYR A 226 12.00 -20.79 -16.89
N ASN A 227 12.78 -19.88 -16.31
CA ASN A 227 13.78 -20.19 -15.28
C ASN A 227 13.31 -19.88 -13.85
N MET A 228 12.04 -19.48 -13.68
CA MET A 228 11.53 -18.92 -12.42
C MET A 228 11.78 -19.83 -11.20
N TYR A 229 11.48 -21.11 -11.32
CA TYR A 229 11.66 -22.08 -10.23
C TYR A 229 13.14 -22.40 -9.98
N THR A 230 13.95 -22.45 -11.03
CA THR A 230 15.41 -22.64 -10.93
C THR A 230 16.04 -21.48 -10.15
N ILE A 231 15.73 -20.23 -10.54
CA ILE A 231 16.21 -19.02 -9.87
C ILE A 231 15.76 -18.99 -8.41
N ARG A 232 14.48 -19.31 -8.15
CA ARG A 232 13.92 -19.35 -6.78
C ARG A 232 14.64 -20.37 -5.89
N ASN A 233 15.06 -21.49 -6.46
CA ASN A 233 15.76 -22.54 -5.74
C ASN A 233 17.29 -22.32 -5.65
N GLY A 234 17.80 -21.21 -6.21
CA GLY A 234 19.23 -20.89 -6.21
C GLY A 234 20.06 -21.81 -7.09
N GLN A 235 19.46 -22.38 -8.13
CA GLN A 235 20.08 -23.30 -9.10
C GLN A 235 20.53 -22.56 -10.37
#